data_AF-A0A528BBX5-F1
#
_entry.id   AF-A0A528BBX5-F1
#
_cell.length_a   1.000
_cell.length_b   1.000
_cell.length_c   1.000
_cell.angle_alpha   90.00
_cell.angle_beta   90.00
_cell.angle_gamma   90.00
#
_symmetry.space_group_name_H-M   'P 1'
#
loop_
_entity.id
_entity.type
_entity.pdbx_description
1 polymer ?
#
loop_
_entity_poly.entity_id
_entity_poly.type
_entity_poly.pdbx_seq_one_letter_code
_entity_poly.pdbx_strand_id
1 'polypeptide(L)'
;VLFGAVGGPKWDAVPYEVRPEAGLLRLRKDMELFANLRPAICYPALAASSSLKQEVVEGLDILIVRELTGGVYFGEPKQIIDLGNGQKRGIDTQVYDTFEIERISGVAFELARTRRNHVTSMEKRNVMKSGVLWNEVVTQTHKARYADVKLDHMLADAGGMQLVRWPKQFDVIVTDNLFGDMLSDIAAML
;
A
#
# COMPACT_ATOMS: atom_id res chain seq x y z
N VAL A 1 10.73 -11.08 -14.14
CA VAL A 1 9.85 -12.25 -13.86
C VAL A 1 8.46 -11.91 -14.36
N LEU A 2 7.83 -12.78 -15.17
CA LEU A 2 6.41 -12.67 -15.50
C LEU A 2 5.67 -13.72 -14.66
N PHE A 3 4.66 -13.31 -13.91
CA PHE A 3 3.93 -14.16 -12.97
C PHE A 3 2.43 -14.06 -13.28
N GLY A 4 1.74 -15.20 -13.34
CA GLY A 4 0.31 -15.27 -13.63
C GLY A 4 -0.54 -15.01 -12.38
N ALA A 5 -1.09 -16.08 -11.80
CA ALA A 5 -1.90 -16.04 -10.59
C ALA A 5 -1.46 -17.13 -9.60
N VAL A 6 -1.86 -16.97 -8.34
CA VAL A 6 -1.59 -17.92 -7.26
C VAL A 6 -2.81 -18.02 -6.35
N GLY A 7 -3.01 -19.19 -5.73
CA GLY A 7 -4.12 -19.46 -4.81
C GLY A 7 -5.24 -20.31 -5.43
N GLY A 8 -6.10 -20.85 -4.58
CA GLY A 8 -7.30 -21.59 -4.96
C GLY A 8 -7.83 -22.53 -3.87
N PRO A 9 -9.13 -22.89 -3.90
CA PRO A 9 -9.80 -23.61 -2.79
C PRO A 9 -9.17 -24.96 -2.44
N LYS A 10 -8.45 -25.58 -3.39
CA LYS A 10 -7.72 -26.83 -3.20
C LYS A 10 -6.69 -26.75 -2.05
N TRP A 11 -6.20 -25.56 -1.72
CA TRP A 11 -5.11 -25.37 -0.75
C TRP A 11 -5.55 -24.68 0.56
N ASP A 12 -6.84 -24.45 0.79
CA ASP A 12 -7.30 -23.71 1.98
C ASP A 12 -7.04 -24.48 3.29
N ALA A 13 -7.07 -25.81 3.23
CA ALA A 13 -6.90 -26.69 4.39
C ALA A 13 -5.43 -27.00 4.74
N VAL A 14 -4.46 -26.54 3.95
CA VAL A 14 -3.04 -26.76 4.25
C VAL A 14 -2.52 -25.76 5.30
N PRO A 15 -1.45 -26.09 6.05
CA PRO A 15 -0.82 -25.16 6.98
C PRO A 15 -0.45 -23.83 6.31
N TYR A 16 -0.51 -22.73 7.06
CA TYR A 16 -0.37 -21.36 6.56
C TYR A 16 0.94 -21.14 5.78
N GLU A 17 2.02 -21.77 6.24
CA GLU A 17 3.39 -21.63 5.76
C GLU A 17 3.61 -22.32 4.41
N VAL A 18 2.75 -23.27 4.05
CA VAL A 18 2.83 -24.04 2.79
C VAL A 18 1.72 -23.66 1.81
N ARG A 19 0.92 -22.64 2.13
CA ARG A 19 -0.07 -22.11 1.20
C ARG A 19 0.59 -21.47 -0.03
N PRO A 20 -0.05 -21.50 -1.21
CA PRO A 20 0.48 -20.90 -2.43
C PRO A 20 0.92 -19.43 -2.26
N GLU A 21 0.16 -18.65 -1.49
CA GLU A 21 0.39 -17.23 -1.20
C GLU A 21 1.70 -17.00 -0.43
N ALA A 22 2.08 -17.93 0.45
CA ALA A 22 3.35 -17.87 1.17
C ALA A 22 4.54 -17.93 0.19
N GLY A 23 4.39 -18.68 -0.91
CA GLY A 23 5.38 -18.72 -1.99
C GLY A 23 5.56 -17.37 -2.68
N LEU A 24 4.46 -16.64 -2.95
CA LEU A 24 4.50 -15.32 -3.56
C LEU A 24 5.14 -14.28 -2.63
N LEU A 25 4.84 -14.32 -1.33
CA LEU A 25 5.43 -13.42 -0.35
C LEU A 25 6.95 -13.62 -0.25
N ARG A 26 7.42 -14.88 -0.18
CA ARG A 26 8.86 -15.19 -0.21
C ARG A 26 9.52 -14.72 -1.49
N LEU A 27 8.92 -14.98 -2.66
CA LEU A 27 9.48 -14.55 -3.95
C LEU A 27 9.71 -13.03 -3.99
N ARG A 28 8.73 -12.24 -3.50
CA ARG A 28 8.86 -10.78 -3.42
C ARG A 28 10.00 -10.35 -2.50
N LYS A 29 10.13 -10.99 -1.34
CA LYS A 29 11.16 -10.69 -0.33
C LYS A 29 12.56 -11.10 -0.81
N ASP A 30 12.71 -12.32 -1.29
CA ASP A 30 13.99 -12.89 -1.74
C ASP A 30 14.56 -12.14 -2.96
N MET A 31 13.68 -11.55 -3.78
CA MET A 31 14.07 -10.70 -4.91
C MET A 31 14.16 -9.21 -4.56
N GLU A 32 13.93 -8.84 -3.29
CA GLU A 32 13.96 -7.46 -2.81
C GLU A 32 13.05 -6.50 -3.60
N LEU A 33 11.90 -6.99 -4.06
CA LEU A 33 10.94 -6.22 -4.87
C LEU A 33 10.06 -5.34 -3.99
N PHE A 34 10.65 -4.33 -3.35
CA PHE A 34 10.00 -3.50 -2.33
C PHE A 34 8.95 -2.53 -2.87
N ALA A 35 9.02 -2.13 -4.14
CA ALA A 35 8.09 -1.16 -4.73
C ALA A 35 7.04 -1.85 -5.60
N ASN A 36 5.80 -1.91 -5.11
CA ASN A 36 4.66 -2.34 -5.91
C ASN A 36 3.98 -1.13 -6.55
N LEU A 37 3.92 -1.11 -7.88
CA LEU A 37 3.27 -0.06 -8.66
C LEU A 37 1.92 -0.58 -9.16
N ARG A 38 0.83 0.07 -8.74
CA ARG A 38 -0.55 -0.27 -9.14
C ARG A 38 -1.24 0.96 -9.74
N PRO A 39 -1.22 1.14 -11.07
CA PRO A 39 -1.99 2.18 -11.73
C PRO A 39 -3.48 1.81 -11.71
N ALA A 40 -4.33 2.75 -11.28
CA ALA A 40 -5.78 2.70 -11.38
C ALA A 40 -6.24 3.73 -12.41
N ILE A 41 -6.60 3.26 -13.60
CA ILE A 41 -6.93 4.08 -14.76
C ILE A 41 -8.35 3.75 -15.23
N CYS A 42 -9.20 4.76 -15.36
CA CYS A 42 -10.53 4.61 -15.93
C CYS A 42 -10.56 5.19 -17.35
N TYR A 43 -10.55 4.31 -18.34
CA TYR A 43 -10.73 4.71 -19.74
C TYR A 43 -12.18 5.17 -19.98
N PRO A 44 -12.42 6.28 -20.71
CA PRO A 44 -13.79 6.77 -20.96
C PRO A 44 -14.74 5.70 -21.53
N ALA A 45 -14.23 4.81 -22.39
CA ALA A 45 -15.00 3.70 -22.96
C ALA A 45 -15.48 2.65 -21.94
N LEU A 46 -14.85 2.59 -20.75
CA LEU A 46 -15.16 1.63 -19.69
C LEU A 46 -15.80 2.30 -18.47
N ALA A 47 -16.00 3.63 -18.48
CA ALA A 47 -16.48 4.37 -17.31
C ALA A 47 -17.86 3.88 -16.82
N ALA A 48 -18.71 3.37 -17.71
CA ALA A 48 -20.00 2.79 -17.35
C ALA A 48 -19.92 1.44 -16.61
N SER A 49 -18.73 0.82 -16.51
CA SER A 49 -18.52 -0.43 -15.76
C SER A 49 -18.24 -0.19 -14.27
N SER A 50 -17.92 1.05 -13.90
CA SER A 50 -17.75 1.46 -12.52
C SER A 50 -19.09 1.48 -11.78
N SER A 51 -19.04 1.22 -10.48
CA SER A 51 -20.21 1.39 -9.59
C SER A 51 -20.44 2.85 -9.17
N LEU A 52 -19.49 3.75 -9.44
CA LEU A 52 -19.58 5.17 -9.18
C LEU A 52 -20.23 5.90 -10.36
N LYS A 53 -20.71 7.11 -10.09
CA LYS A 53 -21.22 7.97 -11.16
C LYS A 53 -20.09 8.32 -12.13
N GLN A 54 -20.40 8.31 -13.42
CA GLN A 54 -19.43 8.52 -14.49
C GLN A 54 -18.59 9.79 -14.31
N GLU A 55 -19.21 10.91 -13.91
CA GLU A 55 -18.51 12.18 -13.68
C GLU A 55 -17.45 12.13 -12.58
N VAL A 56 -17.56 11.18 -11.64
CA VAL A 56 -16.61 10.97 -10.53
C VAL A 56 -15.38 10.20 -10.98
N VAL A 57 -15.55 9.19 -11.85
CA VAL A 57 -14.51 8.22 -12.19
C VAL A 57 -13.93 8.40 -13.60
N GLU A 58 -14.68 8.97 -14.55
CA GLU A 58 -14.19 9.15 -15.92
C GLU A 58 -12.92 10.00 -15.94
N GLY A 59 -11.88 9.47 -16.59
CA GLY A 59 -10.55 10.09 -16.64
C GLY A 59 -9.72 9.90 -15.37
N LEU A 60 -10.07 8.93 -14.52
CA LEU A 60 -9.24 8.53 -13.39
C LEU A 60 -7.87 8.06 -13.88
N ASP A 61 -6.83 8.58 -13.23
CA ASP A 61 -5.44 8.19 -13.45
C ASP A 61 -4.67 8.42 -12.15
N ILE A 62 -4.59 7.38 -11.32
CA ILE A 62 -3.86 7.37 -10.05
C ILE A 62 -2.80 6.27 -10.12
N LEU A 63 -1.63 6.53 -9.55
CA LEU A 63 -0.62 5.51 -9.29
C LEU A 63 -0.46 5.27 -7.80
N ILE A 64 -0.70 4.04 -7.33
CA ILE A 64 -0.42 3.64 -5.96
C ILE A 64 0.94 2.95 -5.91
N VAL A 65 1.82 3.48 -5.06
CA VAL A 65 3.15 2.99 -4.75
C VAL A 65 3.11 2.38 -3.34
N ARG A 66 3.04 1.06 -3.29
CA ARG A 66 2.93 0.27 -2.06
C ARG A 66 4.28 -0.31 -1.69
N GLU A 67 4.71 -0.13 -0.44
CA GLU A 67 5.81 -0.93 0.12
C GLU A 67 5.39 -2.40 0.20
N LEU A 68 6.20 -3.32 -0.32
CA LEU A 68 5.79 -4.70 -0.58
C LEU A 68 6.53 -5.75 0.26
N THR A 69 7.61 -5.38 0.96
CA THR A 69 8.56 -6.32 1.56
C THR A 69 8.76 -6.18 3.07
N GLY A 70 8.14 -5.16 3.70
CA GLY A 70 8.18 -4.88 5.13
C GLY A 70 6.79 -4.78 5.76
N GLY A 71 6.70 -4.12 6.91
CA GLY A 71 5.46 -3.95 7.66
C GLY A 71 4.93 -5.24 8.30
N VAL A 72 3.66 -5.21 8.72
CA VAL A 72 2.97 -6.31 9.44
C VAL A 72 2.94 -7.65 8.71
N TYR A 73 3.18 -7.64 7.40
CA TYR A 73 3.24 -8.85 6.59
C TYR A 73 4.49 -9.68 6.88
N PHE A 74 5.60 -9.02 7.24
CA PHE A 74 6.92 -9.65 7.42
C PHE A 74 7.54 -9.38 8.79
N GLY A 75 6.93 -8.52 9.61
CA GLY A 75 7.43 -8.16 10.93
C GLY A 75 7.24 -9.27 11.95
N GLU A 76 8.26 -9.46 12.77
CA GLU A 76 8.30 -10.44 13.86
C GLU A 76 8.32 -9.73 15.23
N PRO A 77 7.73 -10.33 16.27
CA PRO A 77 7.10 -11.66 16.30
C PRO A 77 5.73 -11.73 15.60
N LYS A 78 5.42 -12.90 15.01
CA LYS A 78 4.11 -13.27 14.46
C LYS A 78 3.64 -14.63 15.00
N GLN A 79 2.70 -14.63 15.94
CA GLN A 79 2.33 -15.88 16.65
C GLN A 79 0.96 -15.83 17.33
N ILE A 80 0.40 -17.02 17.58
CA ILE A 80 -0.76 -17.23 18.45
C ILE A 80 -0.29 -17.97 19.70
N ILE A 81 -0.45 -17.34 20.87
CA ILE A 81 -0.05 -17.87 22.17
C ILE A 81 -1.28 -18.34 22.94
N ASP A 82 -1.26 -19.56 23.46
CA ASP A 82 -2.25 -20.05 24.44
C ASP A 82 -1.95 -19.42 25.81
N LEU A 83 -2.92 -18.69 26.36
CA LEU A 83 -2.76 -18.01 27.65
C LEU A 83 -3.25 -18.88 28.83
N GLY A 84 -3.68 -20.11 28.56
CA GLY A 84 -4.49 -20.90 29.48
C GLY A 84 -5.93 -20.38 29.53
N ASN A 85 -6.75 -20.95 30.43
CA ASN A 85 -8.13 -20.54 30.73
C ASN A 85 -9.10 -20.40 29.52
N GLY A 86 -8.78 -21.02 28.39
CA GLY A 86 -9.55 -20.92 27.14
C GLY A 86 -9.28 -19.65 26.33
N GLN A 87 -8.29 -18.82 26.70
CA GLN A 87 -7.93 -17.62 25.98
C GLN A 87 -6.68 -17.80 25.11
N LYS A 88 -6.64 -17.07 23.99
CA LYS A 88 -5.49 -17.01 23.08
C LYS A 88 -5.13 -15.55 22.78
N ARG A 89 -3.85 -15.28 22.55
CA ARG A 89 -3.35 -13.98 22.09
C ARG A 89 -2.72 -14.12 20.71
N GLY A 90 -3.26 -13.39 19.74
CA GLY A 90 -2.59 -13.17 18.45
C GLY A 90 -1.65 -11.98 18.52
N ILE A 91 -0.49 -12.09 17.89
CA ILE A 91 0.50 -11.01 17.75
C ILE A 91 0.92 -10.95 16.29
N ASP A 92 0.85 -9.75 15.73
CA ASP A 92 1.42 -9.38 14.44
C ASP A 92 2.18 -8.06 14.64
N THR A 93 3.39 -7.96 14.09
CA THR A 93 4.27 -6.81 14.36
C THR A 93 4.37 -5.90 13.15
N GLN A 94 3.81 -4.69 13.26
CA GLN A 94 4.04 -3.63 12.27
C GLN A 94 5.36 -2.92 12.59
N VAL A 95 6.38 -3.15 11.77
CA VAL A 95 7.72 -2.55 11.90
C VAL A 95 8.23 -2.05 10.55
N TYR A 96 8.92 -0.91 10.59
CA TYR A 96 9.69 -0.36 9.48
C TYR A 96 10.95 0.29 10.01
N ASP A 97 12.05 0.08 9.30
CA ASP A 97 13.26 0.85 9.46
C ASP A 97 13.26 2.08 8.52
N THR A 98 13.97 3.13 8.91
CA THR A 98 14.04 4.39 8.15
C THR A 98 14.39 4.18 6.67
N PHE A 99 15.35 3.30 6.37
CA PHE A 99 15.80 3.07 4.99
C PHE A 99 14.69 2.46 4.11
N GLU A 100 13.77 1.68 4.69
CA GLU A 100 12.66 1.06 3.96
C GLU A 100 11.64 2.11 3.52
N ILE A 101 11.40 3.10 4.37
CA ILE A 101 10.49 4.22 4.10
C ILE A 101 11.13 5.21 3.12
N GLU A 102 12.43 5.46 3.27
CA GLU A 102 13.19 6.35 2.38
C GLU A 102 13.22 5.81 0.94
N ARG A 103 13.50 4.51 0.73
CA ARG A 103 13.56 3.93 -0.62
C ARG A 103 12.22 3.96 -1.34
N ILE A 104 11.12 3.63 -0.65
CA ILE A 104 9.79 3.59 -1.29
C ILE A 104 9.26 4.99 -1.57
N SER A 105 9.50 5.95 -0.67
CA SER A 105 9.12 7.34 -0.89
C SER A 105 9.93 7.99 -2.01
N GLY A 106 11.24 7.68 -2.13
CA GLY A 106 12.06 8.09 -3.26
C GLY A 106 11.48 7.63 -4.60
N VAL A 107 11.06 6.37 -4.70
CA VAL A 107 10.38 5.84 -5.91
C VAL A 107 9.10 6.63 -6.21
N ALA A 108 8.28 6.90 -5.20
CA ALA A 108 7.04 7.66 -5.40
C ALA A 108 7.29 9.09 -5.89
N PHE A 109 8.28 9.80 -5.34
CA PHE A 109 8.62 11.16 -5.77
C PHE A 109 9.16 11.19 -7.20
N GLU A 110 10.06 10.27 -7.58
CA GLU A 110 10.57 10.21 -8.95
C GLU A 110 9.46 9.88 -9.96
N LEU A 111 8.54 8.98 -9.61
CA LEU A 111 7.38 8.69 -10.44
C LEU A 111 6.46 9.90 -10.57
N ALA A 112 6.22 10.65 -9.49
CA ALA A 112 5.39 11.85 -9.52
C ALA A 112 5.94 12.93 -10.46
N ARG A 113 7.27 13.12 -10.53
CA ARG A 113 7.92 14.06 -11.48
C ARG A 113 7.59 13.75 -12.94
N THR A 114 7.34 12.49 -13.28
CA THR A 114 6.94 12.07 -14.64
C THR A 114 5.43 12.17 -14.89
N ARG A 115 4.67 12.61 -13.88
CA ARG A 115 3.20 12.68 -13.88
C ARG A 115 2.74 14.10 -13.57
N ARG A 116 1.77 14.28 -12.67
CA ARG A 116 1.23 15.60 -12.29
C ARG A 116 2.00 16.24 -11.13
N ASN A 117 3.17 15.70 -10.81
CA ASN A 117 4.10 16.23 -9.82
C ASN A 117 3.49 16.38 -8.42
N HIS A 118 2.66 15.42 -8.02
CA HIS A 118 1.97 15.41 -6.73
C HIS A 118 1.98 14.03 -6.06
N VAL A 119 2.50 13.98 -4.83
CA VAL A 119 2.49 12.80 -3.96
C VAL A 119 1.57 13.03 -2.77
N THR A 120 0.70 12.07 -2.51
CA THR A 120 -0.03 11.95 -1.24
C THR A 120 0.50 10.76 -0.45
N SER A 121 1.14 11.03 0.69
CA SER A 121 1.60 10.00 1.61
C SER A 121 0.49 9.61 2.59
N MET A 122 0.15 8.33 2.64
CA MET A 122 -0.93 7.80 3.49
C MET A 122 -0.42 6.84 4.56
N GLU A 123 -0.81 7.08 5.82
CA GLU A 123 -0.37 6.30 6.98
C GLU A 123 -1.36 6.48 8.17
N LYS A 124 -1.04 6.07 9.40
CA LYS A 124 -1.93 6.17 10.57
C LYS A 124 -1.26 6.75 11.84
N ARG A 125 -0.62 7.92 11.74
CA ARG A 125 0.25 8.53 12.78
C ARG A 125 -0.49 8.95 14.03
N ASN A 126 -1.80 9.14 13.92
CA ASN A 126 -2.64 9.45 15.06
C ASN A 126 -2.85 8.24 16.00
N VAL A 127 -2.41 7.04 15.61
CA VAL A 127 -2.51 5.82 16.43
C VAL A 127 -1.17 5.07 16.47
N MET A 128 -0.49 4.94 15.33
CA MET A 128 0.63 4.02 15.15
C MET A 128 1.97 4.74 15.22
N LYS A 129 2.91 4.25 16.04
CA LYS A 129 4.29 4.77 16.10
C LYS A 129 5.05 4.57 14.79
N SER A 130 4.84 3.45 14.10
CA SER A 130 5.36 3.22 12.75
C SER A 130 4.79 4.23 11.74
N GLY A 131 3.55 4.68 11.92
CA GLY A 131 2.96 5.78 11.13
C GLY A 131 3.62 7.13 11.42
N VAL A 132 3.91 7.43 12.69
CA VAL A 132 4.67 8.64 13.07
C VAL A 132 6.03 8.65 12.38
N LEU A 133 6.78 7.54 12.47
CA LEU A 133 8.08 7.40 11.80
C LEU A 133 7.94 7.54 10.28
N TRP A 134 6.91 6.91 9.69
CA TRP A 134 6.63 7.05 8.25
C TRP A 134 6.43 8.50 7.84
N ASN A 135 5.58 9.23 8.55
CA ASN A 135 5.34 10.64 8.27
C ASN A 135 6.62 11.48 8.36
N GLU A 136 7.43 11.24 9.39
CA GLU A 136 8.71 11.92 9.59
C GLU A 136 9.69 11.66 8.43
N VAL A 137 9.93 10.39 8.09
CA VAL A 137 10.92 10.00 7.08
C VAL A 137 10.50 10.44 5.67
N VAL A 138 9.21 10.33 5.32
CA VAL A 138 8.71 10.85 4.03
C VAL A 138 8.90 12.37 3.96
N THR A 139 8.59 13.09 5.04
CA THR A 139 8.77 14.55 5.10
C THR A 139 10.25 14.94 4.96
N GLN A 140 11.15 14.23 5.63
CA GLN A 140 12.59 14.49 5.55
C GLN A 140 13.14 14.19 4.15
N THR A 141 12.75 13.04 3.57
CA THR A 141 13.13 12.64 2.21
C THR A 141 12.69 13.68 1.18
N HIS A 142 11.46 14.16 1.30
CA HIS A 142 10.91 15.24 0.47
C HIS A 142 11.75 16.52 0.55
N LYS A 143 11.97 17.03 1.76
CA LYS A 143 12.75 18.26 1.98
C LYS A 143 14.17 18.17 1.47
N ALA A 144 14.79 16.99 1.59
CA ALA A 144 16.19 16.79 1.21
C ALA A 144 16.39 16.71 -0.32
N ARG A 145 15.46 16.09 -1.06
CA ARG A 145 15.71 15.69 -2.46
C ARG A 145 14.59 15.97 -3.47
N TYR A 146 13.38 16.30 -3.00
CA TYR A 146 12.16 16.35 -3.82
C TYR A 146 11.28 17.57 -3.54
N ALA A 147 11.88 18.70 -3.12
CA ALA A 147 11.17 19.92 -2.78
C ALA A 147 10.38 20.53 -3.97
N ASP A 148 10.70 20.11 -5.20
CA ASP A 148 9.99 20.44 -6.43
C ASP A 148 8.67 19.67 -6.61
N VAL A 149 8.45 18.56 -5.90
CA VAL A 149 7.22 17.77 -5.94
C VAL A 149 6.25 18.26 -4.87
N LYS A 150 4.96 18.43 -5.20
CA LYS A 150 3.96 18.72 -4.18
C LYS A 150 3.77 17.50 -3.26
N LEU A 151 3.85 17.69 -1.95
CA LEU A 151 3.61 16.64 -0.95
C LEU A 151 2.40 17.00 -0.07
N ASP A 152 1.44 16.10 0.02
CA ASP A 152 0.37 16.12 1.02
C ASP A 152 0.44 14.86 1.90
N HIS A 153 0.00 14.98 3.16
CA HIS A 153 -0.16 13.83 4.06
C HIS A 153 -1.63 13.62 4.41
N MET A 154 -2.07 12.37 4.32
CA MET A 154 -3.45 11.97 4.64
C MET A 154 -3.43 10.73 5.52
N LEU A 155 -4.42 10.57 6.41
CA LEU A 155 -4.58 9.31 7.15
C LEU A 155 -5.18 8.25 6.22
N ALA A 156 -4.77 6.99 6.35
CA ALA A 156 -5.17 5.91 5.44
C ALA A 156 -6.70 5.69 5.39
N ASP A 157 -7.40 5.85 6.52
CA ASP A 157 -8.87 5.78 6.58
C ASP A 157 -9.53 6.95 5.85
N ALA A 158 -9.02 8.17 6.04
CA ALA A 158 -9.47 9.33 5.27
C ALA A 158 -9.19 9.13 3.76
N GLY A 159 -8.04 8.53 3.42
CA GLY A 159 -7.68 8.15 2.05
C GLY A 159 -8.70 7.21 1.41
N GLY A 160 -9.12 6.17 2.14
CA GLY A 160 -10.19 5.27 1.69
C GLY A 160 -11.50 6.00 1.38
N MET A 161 -11.91 6.95 2.24
CA MET A 161 -13.09 7.77 1.98
C MET A 161 -12.92 8.68 0.75
N GLN A 162 -11.74 9.29 0.58
CA GLN A 162 -11.47 10.21 -0.52
C GLN A 162 -11.39 9.50 -1.87
N LEU A 163 -10.91 8.25 -1.92
CA LEU A 163 -10.94 7.43 -3.14
C LEU A 163 -12.37 7.21 -3.64
N VAL A 164 -13.34 7.03 -2.75
CA VAL A 164 -14.74 6.88 -3.16
C VAL A 164 -15.39 8.24 -3.47
N ARG A 165 -15.06 9.27 -2.68
CA ARG A 165 -15.73 10.57 -2.76
C ARG A 165 -15.27 11.43 -3.94
N TRP A 166 -13.96 11.52 -4.15
CA TRP A 166 -13.34 12.37 -5.17
C TRP A 166 -11.95 11.83 -5.57
N PRO A 167 -11.89 10.68 -6.25
CA PRO A 167 -10.62 9.99 -6.51
C PRO A 167 -9.67 10.78 -7.42
N LYS A 168 -10.19 11.55 -8.38
CA LYS A 168 -9.39 12.32 -9.35
C LYS A 168 -8.49 13.41 -8.73
N GLN A 169 -8.58 13.66 -7.42
CA GLN A 169 -7.68 14.56 -6.71
C GLN A 169 -6.25 13.99 -6.55
N PHE A 170 -6.06 12.68 -6.65
CA PHE A 170 -4.78 12.03 -6.40
C PHE A 170 -4.00 11.81 -7.69
N ASP A 171 -2.68 12.02 -7.65
CA ASP A 171 -1.75 11.62 -8.71
C ASP A 171 -0.96 10.37 -8.32
N VAL A 172 0.01 10.51 -7.41
CA VAL A 172 0.75 9.38 -6.83
C VAL A 172 0.39 9.25 -5.35
N ILE A 173 0.02 8.05 -4.92
CA ILE A 173 -0.18 7.72 -3.51
C ILE A 173 0.97 6.82 -3.07
N VAL A 174 1.62 7.14 -1.94
CA VAL A 174 2.63 6.28 -1.33
C VAL A 174 2.21 5.87 0.07
N THR A 175 2.31 4.57 0.37
CA THR A 175 1.84 4.03 1.64
C THR A 175 2.51 2.70 1.98
N ASP A 176 2.27 2.23 3.20
CA ASP A 176 2.83 0.99 3.72
C ASP A 176 2.20 -0.26 3.08
N ASN A 177 2.70 -1.43 3.44
CA ASN A 177 2.24 -2.70 2.89
C ASN A 177 0.76 -3.01 3.15
N LEU A 178 0.26 -2.80 4.37
CA LEU A 178 -1.13 -3.14 4.74
C LEU A 178 -2.13 -2.16 4.15
N PHE A 179 -1.88 -0.85 4.31
CA PHE A 179 -2.75 0.18 3.75
C PHE A 179 -2.67 0.21 2.24
N GLY A 180 -1.50 -0.04 1.65
CA GLY A 180 -1.34 -0.16 0.20
C GLY A 180 -2.11 -1.32 -0.39
N ASP A 181 -2.18 -2.45 0.31
CA ASP A 181 -3.06 -3.57 -0.06
C ASP A 181 -4.51 -3.12 -0.21
N MET A 182 -5.09 -2.62 0.89
CA MET A 182 -6.49 -2.24 0.95
C MET A 182 -6.82 -1.07 0.00
N LEU A 183 -6.02 0.00 -0.01
CA LEU A 183 -6.29 1.19 -0.82
C LEU A 183 -6.16 0.90 -2.32
N SER A 184 -5.24 0.02 -2.72
CA SER A 184 -5.11 -0.35 -4.13
C SER A 184 -6.21 -1.25 -4.62
N ASP A 185 -6.73 -2.14 -3.77
CA ASP A 185 -7.91 -2.94 -4.10
C ASP A 185 -9.18 -2.07 -4.18
N ILE A 186 -9.32 -1.07 -3.30
CA ILE A 186 -10.38 -0.06 -3.41
C ILE A 186 -10.25 0.69 -4.75
N ALA A 187 -9.06 1.20 -5.07
CA ALA A 187 -8.82 1.97 -6.30
C ALA A 187 -9.09 1.17 -7.58
N ALA A 188 -8.82 -0.13 -7.56
CA ALA A 188 -9.10 -1.03 -8.69
C ALA A 188 -10.60 -1.28 -8.92
N MET A 189 -11.46 -1.00 -7.93
CA MET A 189 -12.91 -1.23 -7.97
C MET A 189 -13.74 0.05 -8.20
N LEU A 190 -13.07 1.20 -8.27
CA LEU A 190 -13.72 2.50 -8.43
C LEU A 190 -14.48 2.63 -9.75
#